data_AF-A0A921QX56-F1
#
_entry.id   AF-A0A921QX56-F1
#
_cell.length_a   1.000
_cell.length_b   1.000
_cell.length_c   1.000
_cell.angle_alpha   90.00
_cell.angle_beta   90.00
_cell.angle_gamma   90.00
#
_symmetry.space_group_name_H-M   'P 1'
#
loop_
_entity.id
_entity.type
_entity.pdbx_description
1 polymer ?
#
loop_
_entity_poly.entity_id
_entity_poly.type
_entity_poly.pdbx_seq_one_letter_code
_entity_poly.pdbx_strand_id
1 'polypeptide(L)'
;MAAAAASISGSRTCYPSGGVPMASGGRRRTVIRSSFAPGSPASTPSTVRIGSKWTELQGARDWDGLLSPLDGALRGELVRYGEFVRAAYASFDFEGGAPSYGSCRFPSRSLLRRAGMPGTGYRVTRLLHAASSCTASLRWWLPSSSPPPCGYIGFVAVCDDEREIERLGRRDVVVAFRGTATCGEWVDNFKSGLTRLPTIPTTMTGGGEDDGEEAMVERGFWRLFTAPGEAHSSLQQQVRDEARRIAHEYGGSGAPPLSITVTGHSLGAALAVLTAHEIATTQQQQQQRQQEDGEPAAMMVTAVSFGGPRVGNAAFRRRMEESGGKVLRVVNSDDIVTKVPGFPVHEQDGGGHQPAKGMMKARLPRWLVAKMGWAYADVGRELRLSQAGSPPNVVASHDLDLYLKLVASCTD
;
A
#
# COMPACT_ATOMS: atom_id res chain seq x y z
N MET A 1 25.47 33.28 -35.36
CA MET A 1 24.16 32.88 -35.90
C MET A 1 24.13 31.37 -36.05
N ALA A 2 23.00 30.78 -35.65
CA ALA A 2 22.49 29.42 -35.88
C ALA A 2 23.13 28.25 -35.11
N ALA A 3 22.21 27.50 -34.47
CA ALA A 3 22.37 26.39 -33.55
C ALA A 3 21.68 25.11 -34.09
N ALA A 4 21.63 24.06 -33.26
CA ALA A 4 20.77 22.85 -33.28
C ALA A 4 21.33 21.60 -33.99
N ALA A 5 21.09 20.35 -33.56
CA ALA A 5 20.50 19.76 -32.34
C ALA A 5 20.79 18.23 -32.31
N ALA A 6 20.72 17.64 -31.12
CA ALA A 6 20.83 16.20 -30.83
C ALA A 6 19.50 15.43 -31.01
N SER A 7 19.56 14.10 -31.11
CA SER A 7 18.40 13.19 -31.09
C SER A 7 18.62 12.02 -30.11
N ILE A 8 17.63 11.79 -29.24
CA ILE A 8 17.44 10.66 -28.32
C ILE A 8 16.04 10.09 -28.62
N SER A 9 15.87 8.77 -28.72
CA SER A 9 14.58 8.09 -28.50
C SER A 9 14.70 6.56 -28.46
N GLY A 10 13.97 5.91 -27.54
CA GLY A 10 13.45 4.55 -27.71
C GLY A 10 13.61 3.60 -26.52
N SER A 11 12.64 3.58 -25.60
CA SER A 11 12.48 2.54 -24.58
C SER A 11 12.02 1.22 -25.23
N ARG A 12 12.60 0.09 -24.80
CA ARG A 12 12.34 -1.26 -25.33
C ARG A 12 11.61 -2.15 -24.31
N THR A 13 10.72 -3.00 -24.81
CA THR A 13 9.85 -3.93 -24.06
C THR A 13 10.27 -5.37 -24.36
N CYS A 14 10.29 -6.25 -23.35
CA CYS A 14 10.70 -7.66 -23.49
C CYS A 14 9.48 -8.61 -23.49
N TYR A 15 9.53 -9.69 -24.29
CA TYR A 15 8.40 -10.59 -24.60
C TYR A 15 8.73 -12.07 -24.30
N PRO A 16 7.72 -12.90 -23.96
CA PRO A 16 7.72 -14.33 -24.27
C PRO A 16 6.43 -14.82 -24.96
N SER A 17 6.55 -15.89 -25.75
CA SER A 17 5.52 -16.41 -26.68
C SER A 17 4.97 -17.79 -26.27
N GLY A 18 3.69 -18.05 -26.57
CA GLY A 18 3.11 -19.40 -26.64
C GLY A 18 1.63 -19.47 -26.22
N GLY A 19 0.71 -19.73 -27.18
CA GLY A 19 -0.75 -19.72 -26.98
C GLY A 19 -1.40 -21.11 -26.86
N VAL A 20 -2.66 -21.14 -26.41
CA VAL A 20 -3.57 -22.31 -26.39
C VAL A 20 -5.04 -21.84 -26.63
N PRO A 21 -5.94 -22.61 -27.28
CA PRO A 21 -7.27 -22.15 -27.70
C PRO A 21 -8.45 -22.50 -26.76
N MET A 22 -9.58 -21.83 -27.00
CA MET A 22 -10.82 -21.74 -26.20
C MET A 22 -11.87 -22.86 -26.41
N ALA A 23 -12.75 -23.03 -25.42
CA ALA A 23 -14.15 -23.46 -25.61
C ALA A 23 -15.12 -22.91 -24.53
N SER A 24 -16.37 -22.66 -24.97
CA SER A 24 -17.59 -22.11 -24.33
C SER A 24 -18.26 -23.06 -23.32
N GLY A 25 -19.27 -22.73 -22.50
CA GLY A 25 -20.14 -21.57 -22.23
C GLY A 25 -21.31 -22.05 -21.33
N GLY A 26 -21.75 -21.25 -20.35
CA GLY A 26 -22.93 -21.57 -19.52
C GLY A 26 -23.06 -20.72 -18.25
N ARG A 27 -24.12 -19.89 -18.17
CA ARG A 27 -24.43 -19.01 -17.02
C ARG A 27 -24.92 -19.83 -15.82
N ARG A 28 -24.07 -19.97 -14.79
CA ARG A 28 -24.48 -20.25 -13.40
C ARG A 28 -24.28 -18.99 -12.56
N ARG A 29 -25.21 -18.71 -11.64
CA ARG A 29 -24.99 -17.76 -10.54
C ARG A 29 -23.89 -18.32 -9.64
N THR A 30 -22.66 -17.90 -9.89
CA THR A 30 -21.48 -18.34 -9.14
C THR A 30 -21.38 -17.47 -7.89
N VAL A 31 -21.64 -18.06 -6.72
CA VAL A 31 -21.00 -17.56 -5.50
C VAL A 31 -19.51 -17.84 -5.71
N ILE A 32 -18.78 -16.82 -6.17
CA ILE A 32 -17.33 -16.91 -6.35
C ILE A 32 -16.75 -16.89 -4.95
N ARG A 33 -16.60 -18.07 -4.34
CA ARG A 33 -15.53 -18.26 -3.38
C ARG A 33 -14.27 -17.85 -4.13
N SER A 34 -13.58 -16.80 -3.66
CA SER A 34 -12.17 -16.66 -4.01
C SER A 34 -11.55 -18.02 -3.73
N SER A 35 -11.11 -18.69 -4.77
CA SER A 35 -10.37 -19.93 -4.65
C SER A 35 -8.98 -19.58 -4.14
N PHE A 36 -8.90 -19.12 -2.88
CA PHE A 36 -7.73 -19.32 -2.07
C PHE A 36 -7.67 -20.83 -1.74
N ALA A 37 -7.47 -21.64 -2.78
CA ALA A 37 -6.83 -22.92 -2.61
C ALA A 37 -5.52 -22.63 -1.86
N PRO A 38 -5.06 -23.50 -0.95
CA PRO A 38 -3.76 -23.34 -0.32
C PRO A 38 -2.74 -23.22 -1.46
N GLY A 39 -2.22 -22.00 -1.66
CA GLY A 39 -1.32 -21.69 -2.75
C GLY A 39 -0.07 -22.55 -2.66
N SER A 40 0.66 -22.62 -3.78
CA SER A 40 2.00 -23.19 -3.85
C SER A 40 2.81 -22.84 -2.60
N PRO A 41 3.66 -23.76 -2.11
CA PRO A 41 4.46 -23.52 -0.90
C PRO A 41 5.14 -22.15 -1.01
N ALA A 42 5.10 -21.38 0.08
CA ALA A 42 5.73 -20.07 0.16
C ALA A 42 7.11 -20.11 -0.48
N SER A 43 7.42 -19.10 -1.30
CA SER A 43 8.74 -18.96 -1.91
C SER A 43 9.78 -19.06 -0.80
N THR A 44 10.78 -19.93 -0.98
CA THR A 44 11.87 -20.11 -0.02
C THR A 44 12.45 -18.75 0.36
N PRO A 45 12.68 -18.45 1.65
CA PRO A 45 13.24 -17.17 2.08
C PRO A 45 14.48 -16.86 1.25
N SER A 46 14.54 -15.65 0.67
CA SER A 46 15.69 -15.24 -0.13
C SER A 46 16.95 -15.32 0.72
N THR A 47 17.96 -16.06 0.24
CA THR A 47 19.26 -16.17 0.91
C THR A 47 20.18 -15.00 0.58
N VAL A 48 19.74 -14.08 -0.29
CA VAL A 48 20.51 -12.90 -0.68
C VAL A 48 20.65 -12.00 0.54
N ARG A 49 21.89 -11.73 0.93
CA ARG A 49 22.23 -10.75 1.97
C ARG A 49 22.07 -9.35 1.38
N ILE A 50 21.17 -8.59 1.97
CA ILE A 50 20.83 -7.23 1.51
C ILE A 50 21.25 -6.15 2.51
N GLY A 51 21.87 -6.52 3.62
CA GLY A 51 22.20 -5.60 4.71
C GLY A 51 23.08 -4.41 4.33
N SER A 52 23.94 -4.50 3.32
CA SER A 52 24.71 -3.33 2.86
C SER A 52 23.89 -2.36 1.99
N LYS A 53 22.75 -2.80 1.44
CA LYS A 53 21.91 -2.04 0.50
C LYS A 53 20.50 -1.78 1.04
N TRP A 54 20.22 -2.12 2.30
CA TRP A 54 18.85 -2.16 2.78
C TRP A 54 18.15 -0.80 2.72
N THR A 55 18.88 0.29 2.99
CA THR A 55 18.34 1.65 2.92
C THR A 55 17.93 2.02 1.50
N GLU A 56 18.70 1.61 0.49
CA GLU A 56 18.38 1.80 -0.93
C GLU A 56 17.12 1.02 -1.32
N LEU A 57 17.03 -0.25 -0.88
CA LEU A 57 15.86 -1.10 -1.11
C LEU A 57 14.61 -0.58 -0.38
N GLN A 58 14.77 0.18 0.70
CA GLN A 58 13.71 0.89 1.42
C GLN A 58 13.41 2.28 0.85
N GLY A 59 14.05 2.68 -0.26
CA GLY A 59 13.70 3.90 -0.98
C GLY A 59 14.44 5.15 -0.52
N ALA A 60 15.61 5.05 0.14
CA ALA A 60 16.41 6.20 0.53
C ALA A 60 16.70 7.17 -0.63
N ARG A 61 16.83 6.63 -1.85
CA ARG A 61 16.99 7.38 -3.12
C ARG A 61 15.82 7.19 -4.09
N ASP A 62 14.61 7.02 -3.55
CA ASP A 62 13.36 6.85 -4.34
C ASP A 62 13.45 5.76 -5.42
N TRP A 63 14.18 4.69 -5.08
CA TRP A 63 14.46 3.54 -5.95
C TRP A 63 15.08 3.92 -7.31
N ASP A 64 15.80 5.03 -7.38
CA ASP A 64 16.50 5.46 -8.58
C ASP A 64 17.48 4.37 -9.06
N GLY A 65 17.39 4.02 -10.34
CA GLY A 65 18.15 2.92 -10.95
C GLY A 65 17.74 1.49 -10.52
N LEU A 66 16.73 1.30 -9.67
CA LEU A 66 16.32 -0.03 -9.18
C LEU A 66 15.04 -0.59 -9.83
N LEU A 67 14.29 0.23 -10.57
CA LEU A 67 12.97 -0.13 -11.10
C LEU A 67 12.97 -0.50 -12.59
N SER A 68 14.01 -0.13 -13.34
CA SER A 68 14.10 -0.36 -14.79
C SER A 68 15.57 -0.48 -15.24
N PRO A 69 16.12 -1.71 -15.34
CA PRO A 69 15.44 -2.98 -15.04
C PRO A 69 15.26 -3.19 -13.52
N LEU A 70 14.39 -4.14 -13.14
CA LEU A 70 14.07 -4.38 -11.72
C LEU A 70 15.22 -5.10 -11.02
N ASP A 71 15.88 -4.43 -10.08
CA ASP A 71 16.98 -5.00 -9.30
C ASP A 71 16.55 -6.32 -8.62
N GLY A 72 17.41 -7.34 -8.71
CA GLY A 72 17.09 -8.69 -8.23
C GLY A 72 16.85 -8.78 -6.73
N ALA A 73 17.52 -7.94 -5.91
CA ALA A 73 17.30 -7.90 -4.48
C ALA A 73 15.98 -7.19 -4.14
N LEU A 74 15.68 -6.08 -4.84
CA LEU A 74 14.39 -5.40 -4.72
C LEU A 74 13.24 -6.32 -5.13
N ARG A 75 13.38 -7.05 -6.24
CA ARG A 75 12.42 -8.07 -6.69
C ARG A 75 12.12 -9.09 -5.60
N GLY A 76 13.16 -9.63 -4.95
CA GLY A 76 13.00 -10.59 -3.85
C GLY A 76 12.25 -9.99 -2.65
N GLU A 77 12.56 -8.77 -2.27
CA GLU A 77 11.88 -8.07 -1.16
C GLU A 77 10.42 -7.76 -1.51
N LEU A 78 10.11 -7.34 -2.75
CA LEU A 78 8.74 -7.12 -3.20
C LEU A 78 7.91 -8.41 -3.11
N VAL A 79 8.44 -9.55 -3.56
CA VAL A 79 7.76 -10.85 -3.41
C VAL A 79 7.55 -11.16 -1.93
N ARG A 80 8.57 -10.98 -1.09
CA ARG A 80 8.51 -11.22 0.36
C ARG A 80 7.41 -10.38 1.03
N TYR A 81 7.31 -9.09 0.73
CA TYR A 81 6.24 -8.23 1.26
C TYR A 81 4.86 -8.67 0.77
N GLY A 82 4.76 -9.12 -0.48
CA GLY A 82 3.55 -9.76 -1.01
C GLY A 82 3.11 -11.01 -0.24
N GLU A 83 4.04 -11.86 0.19
CA GLU A 83 3.73 -13.04 1.01
C GLU A 83 3.13 -12.65 2.37
N PHE A 84 3.57 -11.55 3.00
CA PHE A 84 2.92 -11.03 4.21
C PHE A 84 1.49 -10.57 3.96
N VAL A 85 1.21 -9.99 2.79
CA VAL A 85 -0.16 -9.64 2.40
C VAL A 85 -1.00 -10.90 2.18
N ARG A 86 -0.45 -11.93 1.52
CA ARG A 86 -1.12 -13.24 1.37
C ARG A 86 -1.42 -13.87 2.73
N ALA A 87 -0.50 -13.78 3.68
CA ALA A 87 -0.71 -14.25 5.05
C ALA A 87 -1.87 -13.50 5.75
N ALA A 88 -2.02 -12.20 5.51
CA ALA A 88 -3.13 -11.39 6.05
C ALA A 88 -4.49 -11.78 5.44
N TYR A 89 -4.54 -12.19 4.17
CA TYR A 89 -5.75 -12.78 3.57
C TYR A 89 -6.05 -14.16 4.16
N ALA A 90 -5.04 -15.04 4.25
CA ALA A 90 -5.22 -16.42 4.71
C ALA A 90 -5.69 -16.51 6.17
N SER A 91 -5.31 -15.53 7.00
CA SER A 91 -5.73 -15.42 8.40
C SER A 91 -7.11 -14.83 8.61
N PHE A 92 -7.76 -14.25 7.59
CA PHE A 92 -9.12 -13.69 7.73
C PHE A 92 -10.19 -14.76 7.54
N ASP A 93 -11.22 -14.74 8.39
CA ASP A 93 -12.37 -15.63 8.27
C ASP A 93 -13.44 -15.09 7.31
N PHE A 94 -13.51 -15.71 6.12
CA PHE A 94 -14.49 -15.42 5.07
C PHE A 94 -15.76 -16.29 5.15
N GLU A 95 -15.95 -17.11 6.19
CA GLU A 95 -17.14 -17.96 6.33
C GLU A 95 -18.39 -17.13 6.66
N GLY A 96 -19.03 -16.62 5.61
CA GLY A 96 -20.24 -15.81 5.71
C GLY A 96 -21.34 -16.52 6.49
N GLY A 97 -21.93 -15.81 7.46
CA GLY A 97 -23.00 -16.32 8.33
C GLY A 97 -22.52 -16.96 9.63
N ALA A 98 -21.22 -17.25 9.79
CA ALA A 98 -20.66 -17.68 11.06
C ALA A 98 -20.44 -16.47 12.01
N PRO A 99 -20.55 -16.64 13.34
CA PRO A 99 -20.20 -15.59 14.31
C PRO A 99 -18.74 -15.15 14.22
N SER A 100 -17.86 -16.01 13.68
CA SER A 100 -16.44 -15.73 13.49
C SER A 100 -16.12 -14.96 12.20
N TYR A 101 -17.11 -14.73 11.32
CA TYR A 101 -16.91 -13.93 10.10
C TYR A 101 -16.28 -12.57 10.46
N GLY A 102 -15.23 -12.19 9.74
CA GLY A 102 -14.55 -10.93 10.03
C GLY A 102 -13.45 -11.02 11.09
N SER A 103 -13.24 -12.17 11.73
CA SER A 103 -12.19 -12.37 12.74
C SER A 103 -10.90 -12.96 12.15
N CYS A 104 -9.84 -12.99 12.96
CA CYS A 104 -8.61 -13.71 12.64
C CYS A 104 -8.74 -15.19 13.02
N ARG A 105 -8.53 -16.09 12.05
CA ARG A 105 -8.62 -17.55 12.19
C ARG A 105 -7.52 -18.15 13.07
N PHE A 106 -6.40 -17.44 13.22
CA PHE A 106 -5.18 -17.97 13.82
C PHE A 106 -4.73 -17.16 15.04
N PRO A 107 -4.27 -17.81 16.13
CA PRO A 107 -3.59 -17.12 17.23
C PRO A 107 -2.31 -16.44 16.76
N SER A 108 -2.04 -15.23 17.24
CA SER A 108 -0.90 -14.38 16.82
C SER A 108 0.44 -15.13 16.79
N ARG A 109 0.75 -15.90 17.85
CA ARG A 109 2.01 -16.67 17.97
C ARG A 109 2.22 -17.71 16.87
N SER A 110 1.16 -18.12 16.19
CA SER A 110 1.18 -19.15 15.14
C SER A 110 0.69 -18.65 13.79
N LEU A 111 0.35 -17.36 13.67
CA LEU A 111 -0.35 -16.80 12.53
C LEU A 111 0.41 -17.05 11.23
N LEU A 112 1.68 -16.63 11.14
CA LEU A 112 2.47 -16.77 9.91
C LEU A 112 2.63 -18.24 9.50
N ARG A 113 2.95 -19.13 10.46
CA ARG A 113 3.05 -20.57 10.21
C ARG A 113 1.73 -21.15 9.67
N ARG A 114 0.60 -20.84 10.31
CA ARG A 114 -0.73 -21.36 9.94
C ARG A 114 -1.26 -20.72 8.65
N ALA A 115 -0.79 -19.51 8.32
CA ALA A 115 -1.09 -18.81 7.08
C ALA A 115 -0.23 -19.26 5.89
N GLY A 116 0.60 -20.30 6.06
CA GLY A 116 1.43 -20.86 4.99
C GLY A 116 2.79 -20.20 4.81
N MET A 117 3.21 -19.35 5.75
CA MET A 117 4.48 -18.63 5.74
C MET A 117 5.35 -19.01 6.96
N PRO A 118 5.80 -20.27 7.09
CA PRO A 118 6.65 -20.71 8.19
C PRO A 118 8.10 -20.22 8.02
N GLY A 119 8.88 -20.23 9.11
CA GLY A 119 10.34 -20.02 9.02
C GLY A 119 10.77 -18.62 8.56
N THR A 120 9.93 -17.61 8.76
CA THR A 120 10.21 -16.23 8.33
C THR A 120 11.20 -15.49 9.22
N GLY A 121 11.36 -15.93 10.48
CA GLY A 121 12.06 -15.15 11.51
C GLY A 121 11.23 -14.02 12.11
N TYR A 122 9.96 -13.87 11.70
CA TYR A 122 9.06 -12.83 12.20
C TYR A 122 8.09 -13.35 13.26
N ARG A 123 7.81 -12.51 14.26
CA ARG A 123 6.81 -12.73 15.29
C ARG A 123 5.71 -11.67 15.21
N VAL A 124 4.46 -12.11 15.13
CA VAL A 124 3.30 -11.21 15.16
C VAL A 124 3.13 -10.64 16.57
N THR A 125 3.14 -9.32 16.68
CA THR A 125 3.00 -8.58 17.94
C THR A 125 1.59 -8.02 18.13
N ARG A 126 0.91 -7.65 17.04
CA ARG A 126 -0.43 -7.03 17.10
C ARG A 126 -1.33 -7.53 15.98
N LEU A 127 -2.58 -7.83 16.30
CA LEU A 127 -3.66 -7.96 15.30
C LEU A 127 -4.35 -6.61 15.16
N LEU A 128 -4.59 -6.19 13.93
CA LEU A 128 -5.17 -4.91 13.59
C LEU A 128 -6.62 -5.08 13.18
N HIS A 129 -7.45 -4.17 13.67
CA HIS A 129 -8.89 -4.15 13.38
C HIS A 129 -9.30 -2.79 12.86
N ALA A 130 -10.24 -2.77 11.93
CA ALA A 130 -10.84 -1.54 11.44
C ALA A 130 -12.36 -1.59 11.60
N ALA A 131 -12.97 -0.43 11.76
CA ALA A 131 -14.41 -0.26 11.82
C ALA A 131 -15.05 -0.69 10.49
N SER A 132 -15.79 -1.79 10.48
CA SER A 132 -16.41 -2.37 9.29
C SER A 132 -17.71 -1.65 8.97
N SER A 133 -17.73 -0.88 7.88
CA SER A 133 -18.97 -0.45 7.23
C SER A 133 -19.67 -1.61 6.49
N CYS A 134 -18.96 -2.70 6.18
CA CYS A 134 -19.47 -3.80 5.35
C CYS A 134 -20.38 -4.79 6.10
N THR A 135 -20.33 -4.83 7.44
CA THR A 135 -21.21 -5.69 8.25
C THR A 135 -22.54 -5.03 8.59
N ALA A 136 -22.73 -3.75 8.22
CA ALA A 136 -23.99 -3.05 8.41
C ALA A 136 -25.16 -3.73 7.67
N SER A 137 -24.89 -4.38 6.53
CA SER A 137 -25.89 -5.17 5.79
C SER A 137 -26.30 -6.48 6.49
N LEU A 138 -25.47 -7.00 7.41
CA LEU A 138 -25.72 -8.27 8.11
C LEU A 138 -26.41 -8.11 9.48
N ARG A 139 -26.55 -6.87 9.99
CA ARG A 139 -27.13 -6.56 11.31
C ARG A 139 -28.09 -5.37 11.27
N TRP A 140 -28.90 -5.26 10.22
CA TRP A 140 -29.89 -4.19 10.02
C TRP A 140 -30.89 -4.00 11.17
N TRP A 141 -31.01 -4.97 12.09
CA TRP A 141 -31.89 -4.93 13.26
C TRP A 141 -31.30 -4.16 14.47
N LEU A 142 -30.05 -3.71 14.43
CA LEU A 142 -29.44 -2.92 15.51
C LEU A 142 -29.74 -1.41 15.34
N PRO A 143 -29.90 -0.65 16.44
CA PRO A 143 -30.11 0.80 16.37
C PRO A 143 -28.98 1.52 15.62
N SER A 144 -29.33 2.50 14.79
CA SER A 144 -28.39 3.29 13.95
C SER A 144 -27.35 4.10 14.74
N SER A 145 -27.43 4.13 16.07
CA SER A 145 -26.51 4.83 16.98
C SER A 145 -25.39 3.95 17.54
N SER A 146 -25.39 2.64 17.28
CA SER A 146 -24.31 1.74 17.73
C SER A 146 -23.05 1.90 16.86
N PRO A 147 -21.84 1.90 17.45
CA PRO A 147 -20.60 1.91 16.69
C PRO A 147 -20.54 0.71 15.73
N PRO A 148 -20.00 0.86 14.52
CA PRO A 148 -19.95 -0.21 13.54
C PRO A 148 -19.11 -1.40 14.06
N PRO A 149 -19.45 -2.64 13.70
CA PRO A 149 -18.67 -3.81 14.09
C PRO A 149 -17.23 -3.65 13.63
N CYS A 150 -16.26 -4.17 14.39
CA CYS A 150 -14.86 -4.18 13.96
C CYS A 150 -14.54 -5.50 13.25
N GLY A 151 -13.72 -5.41 12.20
CA GLY A 151 -13.21 -6.58 11.49
C GLY A 151 -11.69 -6.60 11.49
N TYR A 152 -11.13 -7.79 11.56
CA TYR A 152 -9.71 -8.04 11.35
C TYR A 152 -9.30 -7.53 9.96
N ILE A 153 -8.28 -6.68 9.90
CA ILE A 153 -7.81 -6.04 8.66
C ILE A 153 -6.33 -6.31 8.36
N GLY A 154 -5.57 -6.80 9.33
CA GLY A 154 -4.14 -7.00 9.17
C GLY A 154 -3.41 -7.28 10.48
N PHE A 155 -2.09 -7.24 10.45
CA PHE A 155 -1.25 -7.48 11.63
C PHE A 155 0.06 -6.70 11.57
N VAL A 156 0.72 -6.59 12.73
CA VAL A 156 2.10 -6.11 12.87
C VAL A 156 2.97 -7.29 13.27
N ALA A 157 4.11 -7.46 12.59
CA ALA A 157 5.11 -8.47 12.88
C ALA A 157 6.51 -7.86 12.93
N VAL A 158 7.32 -8.31 13.87
CA VAL A 158 8.71 -7.86 14.07
C VAL A 158 9.66 -9.00 13.74
N CYS A 159 10.72 -8.72 13.00
CA CYS A 159 11.82 -9.67 12.81
C CYS A 159 12.55 -9.87 14.14
N ASP A 160 12.55 -11.11 14.65
CA ASP A 160 13.13 -11.47 15.95
C ASP A 160 14.25 -12.52 15.82
N ASP A 161 14.49 -13.02 14.61
CA ASP A 161 15.55 -13.95 14.31
C ASP A 161 16.85 -13.22 13.95
N GLU A 162 17.92 -13.49 14.70
CA GLU A 162 19.22 -12.81 14.52
C GLU A 162 19.84 -13.05 13.14
N ARG A 163 19.64 -14.22 12.53
CA ARG A 163 20.19 -14.51 11.19
C ARG A 163 19.45 -13.72 10.12
N GLU A 164 18.14 -13.58 10.26
CA GLU A 164 17.34 -12.76 9.36
C GLU A 164 17.64 -11.27 9.54
N ILE A 165 17.85 -10.80 10.78
CA ILE A 165 18.32 -9.43 11.06
C ILE A 165 19.67 -9.17 10.39
N GLU A 166 20.62 -10.09 10.51
CA GLU A 166 21.94 -10.00 9.85
C GLU A 166 21.79 -9.96 8.32
N ARG A 167 20.93 -10.81 7.75
CA ARG A 167 20.66 -10.85 6.30
C ARG A 167 20.07 -9.52 5.80
N LEU A 168 19.12 -8.96 6.56
CA LEU A 168 18.42 -7.71 6.26
C LEU A 168 19.25 -6.47 6.59
N GLY A 169 20.28 -6.57 7.43
CA GLY A 169 21.09 -5.47 7.97
C GLY A 169 20.34 -4.53 8.90
N ARG A 170 19.14 -4.93 9.35
CA ARG A 170 18.21 -4.14 10.15
C ARG A 170 17.19 -5.05 10.81
N ARG A 171 16.60 -4.60 11.91
CA ARG A 171 15.38 -5.18 12.45
C ARG A 171 14.19 -4.59 11.70
N ASP A 172 13.62 -5.39 10.81
CA ASP A 172 12.47 -4.97 10.00
C ASP A 172 11.16 -5.30 10.71
N VAL A 173 10.23 -4.36 10.67
CA VAL A 173 8.87 -4.46 11.21
C VAL A 173 7.92 -4.39 10.04
N VAL A 174 7.10 -5.43 9.85
CA VAL A 174 6.11 -5.48 8.78
C VAL A 174 4.71 -5.24 9.33
N VAL A 175 4.05 -4.21 8.81
CA VAL A 175 2.62 -3.97 9.00
C VAL A 175 1.90 -4.43 7.73
N ALA A 176 1.18 -5.54 7.80
CA ALA A 176 0.54 -6.16 6.64
C ALA A 176 -0.98 -5.99 6.68
N PHE A 177 -1.55 -5.43 5.62
CA PHE A 177 -2.98 -5.24 5.44
C PHE A 177 -3.55 -6.10 4.32
N ARG A 178 -4.69 -6.75 4.57
CA ARG A 178 -5.49 -7.33 3.50
C ARG A 178 -6.37 -6.26 2.83
N GLY A 179 -6.81 -6.55 1.61
CA GLY A 179 -7.90 -5.84 0.94
C GLY A 179 -9.26 -6.47 1.23
N THR A 180 -10.29 -6.11 0.46
CA THR A 180 -11.63 -6.70 0.56
C THR A 180 -11.72 -8.02 -0.21
N ALA A 181 -12.60 -8.92 0.22
CA ALA A 181 -12.86 -10.17 -0.51
C ALA A 181 -13.54 -9.90 -1.87
N THR A 182 -14.38 -8.88 -1.95
CA THR A 182 -15.10 -8.46 -3.15
C THR A 182 -14.61 -7.08 -3.60
N CYS A 183 -13.61 -7.06 -4.49
CA CYS A 183 -13.01 -5.82 -4.98
C CYS A 183 -13.99 -4.97 -5.82
N GLY A 184 -14.90 -5.61 -6.58
CA GLY A 184 -15.87 -4.92 -7.42
C GLY A 184 -16.87 -4.06 -6.63
N GLU A 185 -17.51 -4.64 -5.62
CA GLU A 185 -18.46 -3.92 -4.75
C GLU A 185 -17.79 -2.77 -3.99
N TRP A 186 -16.48 -2.89 -3.71
CA TRP A 186 -15.72 -1.86 -3.02
C TRP A 186 -15.50 -0.62 -3.88
N VAL A 187 -15.09 -0.78 -5.15
CA VAL A 187 -14.90 0.35 -6.07
C VAL A 187 -16.21 1.12 -6.27
N ASP A 188 -17.34 0.41 -6.34
CA ASP A 188 -18.66 1.01 -6.49
C ASP A 188 -19.15 1.72 -5.20
N ASN A 189 -18.81 1.18 -4.02
CA ASN A 189 -19.21 1.74 -2.73
C ASN A 189 -18.41 2.99 -2.31
N PHE A 190 -17.20 3.18 -2.86
CA PHE A 190 -16.37 4.33 -2.55
C PHE A 190 -16.70 5.50 -3.46
N LYS A 191 -17.67 6.30 -3.03
CA LYS A 191 -18.03 7.56 -3.69
C LYS A 191 -16.81 8.47 -3.70
N SER A 192 -16.42 8.95 -4.89
CA SER A 192 -15.28 9.83 -5.18
C SER A 192 -15.34 11.17 -4.42
N GLY A 193 -15.11 11.14 -3.12
CA GLY A 193 -15.15 12.30 -2.24
C GLY A 193 -13.84 12.42 -1.49
N LEU A 194 -13.10 13.49 -1.75
CA LEU A 194 -11.98 13.88 -0.90
C LEU A 194 -12.50 14.41 0.45
N THR A 195 -11.69 14.22 1.49
CA THR A 195 -11.87 14.80 2.81
C THR A 195 -10.56 15.39 3.29
N ARG A 196 -10.65 16.48 4.06
CA ARG A 196 -9.48 17.19 4.58
C ARG A 196 -8.77 16.30 5.59
N LEU A 197 -7.45 16.17 5.41
CA LEU A 197 -6.61 15.63 6.46
C LEU A 197 -6.50 16.71 7.55
N PRO A 198 -6.73 16.42 8.84
CA PRO A 198 -6.58 17.40 9.90
C PRO A 198 -5.19 18.05 9.81
N THR A 199 -5.14 19.35 9.54
CA THR A 199 -3.89 20.10 9.53
C THR A 199 -3.45 20.28 10.97
N ILE A 200 -2.24 19.82 11.28
CA ILE A 200 -1.57 20.23 12.52
C ILE A 200 -1.25 21.71 12.32
N PRO A 201 -1.68 22.62 13.21
CA PRO A 201 -1.37 24.03 13.05
C PRO A 201 0.14 24.22 13.10
N THR A 202 0.77 24.43 11.94
CA THR A 202 2.14 24.93 11.88
C THR A 202 2.07 26.40 12.26
N THR A 203 2.11 26.70 13.55
CA THR A 203 2.53 28.03 13.97
C THR A 203 3.97 28.22 13.48
N MET A 204 4.22 29.34 12.81
CA MET A 204 5.50 29.83 12.28
C MET A 204 5.79 29.56 10.79
N THR A 205 5.16 30.33 9.91
CA THR A 205 5.85 31.37 9.10
C THR A 205 4.84 32.44 8.71
N GLY A 206 5.16 33.70 8.95
CA GLY A 206 4.23 34.82 8.94
C GLY A 206 3.68 35.22 7.56
N GLY A 207 2.55 35.94 7.60
CA GLY A 207 2.20 37.00 6.67
C GLY A 207 2.11 36.64 5.19
N GLY A 208 1.11 35.84 4.82
CA GLY A 208 0.65 35.68 3.45
C GLY A 208 -0.62 34.84 3.45
N GLU A 209 -1.63 35.22 2.68
CA GLU A 209 -2.77 34.34 2.38
C GLU A 209 -2.21 33.04 1.79
N ASP A 210 -2.24 31.96 2.57
CA ASP A 210 -1.77 30.65 2.12
C ASP A 210 -2.79 30.11 1.10
N ASP A 211 -2.55 30.44 -0.16
CA ASP A 211 -3.19 29.88 -1.37
C ASP A 211 -2.75 28.41 -1.60
N GLY A 212 -2.18 27.77 -0.57
CA GLY A 212 -1.73 26.39 -0.55
C GLY A 212 -2.90 25.41 -0.63
N GLU A 213 -2.88 24.56 -1.66
CA GLU A 213 -3.84 23.46 -1.79
C GLU A 213 -3.82 22.59 -0.53
N GLU A 214 -4.95 22.46 0.16
CA GLU A 214 -5.07 21.66 1.38
C GLU A 214 -4.85 20.16 1.10
N ALA A 215 -4.14 19.46 2.00
CA ALA A 215 -3.97 18.02 1.88
C ALA A 215 -5.28 17.28 2.14
N MET A 216 -5.70 16.49 1.15
CA MET A 216 -6.94 15.74 1.20
C MET A 216 -6.71 14.29 0.81
N VAL A 217 -7.45 13.40 1.46
CA VAL A 217 -7.45 11.96 1.21
C VAL A 217 -8.86 11.48 0.86
N GLU A 218 -8.97 10.32 0.23
CA GLU A 218 -10.27 9.71 -0.06
C GLU A 218 -11.01 9.45 1.27
N ARG A 219 -12.27 9.87 1.32
CA ARG A 219 -13.08 9.91 2.54
C ARG A 219 -13.33 8.53 3.14
N GLY A 220 -13.60 7.52 2.32
CA GLY A 220 -13.83 6.16 2.78
C GLY A 220 -12.58 5.56 3.43
N PHE A 221 -11.39 5.73 2.85
CA PHE A 221 -10.12 5.25 3.43
C PHE A 221 -9.87 5.95 4.75
N TRP A 222 -10.04 7.27 4.78
CA TRP A 222 -9.85 8.06 6.00
C TRP A 222 -10.81 7.63 7.10
N ARG A 223 -12.09 7.43 6.78
CA ARG A 223 -13.08 6.94 7.75
C ARG A 223 -12.72 5.55 8.26
N LEU A 224 -12.33 4.63 7.38
CA LEU A 224 -11.92 3.28 7.79
C LEU A 224 -10.69 3.31 8.70
N PHE A 225 -9.77 4.24 8.44
CA PHE A 225 -8.53 4.39 9.19
C PHE A 225 -8.74 5.05 10.56
N THR A 226 -9.64 6.04 10.66
CA THR A 226 -9.79 6.89 11.85
C THR A 226 -11.01 6.59 12.71
N ALA A 227 -12.04 5.93 12.18
CA ALA A 227 -13.22 5.60 12.97
C ALA A 227 -12.89 4.56 14.06
N PRO A 228 -13.26 4.81 15.32
CA PRO A 228 -13.19 3.78 16.36
C PRO A 228 -14.22 2.68 16.09
N GLY A 229 -13.88 1.45 16.46
CA GLY A 229 -14.83 0.34 16.49
C GLY A 229 -15.43 0.17 17.88
N GLU A 230 -16.40 -0.73 18.01
CA GLU A 230 -17.03 -1.05 19.30
C GLU A 230 -16.03 -1.64 20.32
N ALA A 231 -15.19 -2.58 19.87
CA ALA A 231 -14.26 -3.32 20.74
C ALA A 231 -12.80 -2.84 20.66
N HIS A 232 -12.49 -1.97 19.69
CA HIS A 232 -11.12 -1.55 19.41
C HIS A 232 -11.06 -0.06 19.11
N SER A 233 -9.95 0.57 19.50
CA SER A 233 -9.61 1.92 19.06
C SER A 233 -9.50 1.99 17.54
N SER A 234 -9.45 3.21 16.98
CA SER A 234 -9.27 3.38 15.53
C SER A 234 -8.02 2.68 15.03
N LEU A 235 -8.00 2.30 13.75
CA LEU A 235 -6.83 1.67 13.15
C LEU A 235 -5.59 2.59 13.26
N GLN A 236 -5.78 3.89 13.03
CA GLN A 236 -4.77 4.94 13.24
C GLN A 236 -4.15 4.87 14.64
N GLN A 237 -4.97 4.79 15.69
CA GLN A 237 -4.49 4.69 17.07
C GLN A 237 -3.72 3.38 17.29
N GLN A 238 -4.25 2.25 16.80
CA GLN A 238 -3.60 0.94 16.97
C GLN A 238 -2.21 0.89 16.34
N VAL A 239 -2.04 1.40 15.11
CA VAL A 239 -0.73 1.40 14.42
C VAL A 239 0.25 2.38 15.06
N ARG A 240 -0.22 3.56 15.48
CA ARG A 240 0.62 4.56 16.15
C ARG A 240 1.15 4.05 17.49
N ASP A 241 0.27 3.47 18.30
CA ASP A 241 0.64 2.99 19.64
C ASP A 241 1.58 1.78 19.53
N GLU A 242 1.34 0.88 18.58
CA GLU A 242 2.22 -0.26 18.34
C GLU A 242 3.58 0.14 17.78
N ALA A 243 3.63 1.10 16.84
CA ALA A 243 4.90 1.63 16.33
C ALA A 243 5.74 2.27 17.44
N ARG A 244 5.11 3.04 18.33
CA ARG A 244 5.78 3.63 19.51
C ARG A 244 6.31 2.57 20.47
N ARG A 245 5.50 1.54 20.76
CA ARG A 245 5.90 0.42 21.62
C ARG A 245 7.12 -0.32 21.06
N ILE A 246 7.11 -0.60 19.76
CA ILE A 246 8.21 -1.26 19.05
C ILE A 246 9.47 -0.38 19.04
N ALA A 247 9.34 0.93 18.77
CA ALA A 247 10.47 1.85 18.79
C ALA A 247 11.13 1.90 20.18
N HIS A 248 10.33 1.88 21.25
CA HIS A 248 10.84 1.83 22.62
C HIS A 248 11.48 0.47 22.97
N GLU A 249 10.90 -0.65 22.53
CA GLU A 249 11.40 -1.99 22.87
C GLU A 249 12.66 -2.39 22.10
N TYR A 250 12.74 -2.00 20.81
CA TYR A 250 13.79 -2.47 19.90
C TYR A 250 14.72 -1.38 19.38
N GLY A 251 14.42 -0.10 19.67
CA GLY A 251 15.30 1.02 19.34
C GLY A 251 16.40 1.23 20.38
N GLY A 252 17.25 2.23 20.13
CA GLY A 252 18.30 2.66 21.05
C GLY A 252 19.72 2.34 20.60
N SER A 253 20.69 2.91 21.31
CA SER A 253 22.12 2.74 21.01
C SER A 253 22.55 1.28 21.22
N GLY A 254 23.23 0.71 20.22
CA GLY A 254 23.71 -0.69 20.24
C GLY A 254 22.73 -1.72 19.71
N ALA A 255 21.47 -1.35 19.42
CA ALA A 255 20.53 -2.20 18.69
C ALA A 255 20.77 -2.11 17.17
N PRO A 256 20.44 -3.16 16.39
CA PRO A 256 20.41 -3.06 14.94
C PRO A 256 19.44 -1.95 14.49
N PRO A 257 19.70 -1.26 13.35
CA PRO A 257 18.78 -0.24 12.84
C PRO A 257 17.35 -0.78 12.71
N LEU A 258 16.36 0.04 13.07
CA LEU A 258 14.94 -0.33 13.04
C LEU A 258 14.25 0.28 11.81
N SER A 259 13.49 -0.52 11.06
CA SER A 259 12.67 -0.05 9.93
C SER A 259 11.23 -0.52 10.06
N ILE A 260 10.28 0.29 9.60
CA ILE A 260 8.87 -0.10 9.48
C ILE A 260 8.49 -0.15 8.00
N THR A 261 8.24 -1.36 7.51
CA THR A 261 7.66 -1.60 6.20
C THR A 261 6.16 -1.84 6.31
N VAL A 262 5.35 -1.03 5.64
CA VAL A 262 3.90 -1.20 5.58
C VAL A 262 3.53 -1.78 4.21
N THR A 263 2.74 -2.84 4.17
CA THR A 263 2.37 -3.47 2.91
C THR A 263 0.90 -3.84 2.85
N GLY A 264 0.35 -3.84 1.64
CA GLY A 264 -1.04 -4.22 1.44
C GLY A 264 -1.42 -4.32 -0.03
N HIS A 265 -2.57 -4.95 -0.26
CA HIS A 265 -3.16 -5.14 -1.57
C HIS A 265 -4.55 -4.47 -1.64
N SER A 266 -4.91 -3.87 -2.78
CA SER A 266 -6.24 -3.29 -3.00
C SER A 266 -6.59 -2.22 -1.93
N LEU A 267 -7.70 -2.35 -1.20
CA LEU A 267 -7.99 -1.51 -0.03
C LEU A 267 -6.82 -1.49 0.99
N GLY A 268 -6.15 -2.61 1.22
CA GLY A 268 -5.00 -2.71 2.12
C GLY A 268 -3.81 -1.86 1.64
N ALA A 269 -3.65 -1.65 0.34
CA ALA A 269 -2.62 -0.77 -0.21
C ALA A 269 -2.90 0.71 0.12
N ALA A 270 -4.16 1.14 0.10
CA ALA A 270 -4.52 2.49 0.52
C ALA A 270 -4.27 2.71 2.02
N LEU A 271 -4.64 1.72 2.85
CA LEU A 271 -4.34 1.73 4.28
C LEU A 271 -2.83 1.72 4.56
N ALA A 272 -2.04 1.05 3.72
CA ALA A 272 -0.59 1.04 3.85
C ALA A 272 0.02 2.45 3.69
N VAL A 273 -0.44 3.20 2.69
CA VAL A 273 -0.02 4.60 2.47
C VAL A 273 -0.43 5.49 3.65
N LEU A 274 -1.68 5.40 4.13
CA LEU A 274 -2.14 6.19 5.28
C LEU A 274 -1.37 5.87 6.56
N THR A 275 -1.08 4.58 6.79
CA THR A 275 -0.32 4.12 7.96
C THR A 275 1.13 4.62 7.91
N ALA A 276 1.79 4.54 6.74
CA ALA A 276 3.14 5.06 6.58
C ALA A 276 3.20 6.57 6.86
N HIS A 277 2.22 7.33 6.37
CA HIS A 277 2.11 8.77 6.64
C HIS A 277 1.93 9.04 8.14
N GLU A 278 1.00 8.37 8.82
CA GLU A 278 0.75 8.54 10.26
C GLU A 278 2.01 8.30 11.09
N ILE A 279 2.74 7.22 10.80
CA ILE A 279 3.95 6.85 11.56
C ILE A 279 5.06 7.87 11.28
N ALA A 280 5.32 8.19 10.01
CA ALA A 280 6.37 9.15 9.62
C ALA A 280 6.13 10.54 10.21
N THR A 281 4.90 11.06 10.08
CA THR A 281 4.51 12.37 10.64
C THR A 281 4.52 12.38 12.17
N THR A 282 4.13 11.28 12.84
CA THR A 282 4.22 11.18 14.30
C THR A 282 5.68 11.20 14.78
N GLN A 283 6.56 10.46 14.10
CA GLN A 283 8.00 10.44 14.37
C GLN A 283 8.62 11.82 14.20
N GLN A 284 8.34 12.49 13.08
CA GLN A 284 8.85 13.83 12.78
C GLN A 284 8.46 14.84 13.87
N GLN A 285 7.20 14.82 14.32
CA GLN A 285 6.75 15.69 15.42
C GLN A 285 7.42 15.38 16.76
N GLN A 286 7.72 14.11 17.04
CA GLN A 286 8.42 13.73 18.27
C GLN A 286 9.83 14.30 18.27
N GLN A 287 10.54 14.16 17.14
CA GLN A 287 11.89 14.70 16.95
C GLN A 287 11.93 16.23 17.05
N GLN A 288 10.93 16.94 16.51
CA GLN A 288 10.86 18.40 16.61
C GLN A 288 10.61 18.89 18.05
N ARG A 289 9.89 18.11 18.87
CA ARG A 289 9.58 18.49 20.27
C ARG A 289 10.69 18.16 21.25
N GLN A 290 11.56 17.21 20.93
CA GLN A 290 12.59 16.68 21.81
C GLN A 290 13.94 16.99 21.18
N GLN A 291 14.36 18.24 21.37
CA GLN A 291 15.59 18.81 20.82
C GLN A 291 16.68 18.82 21.92
N GLU A 292 16.85 17.71 22.66
CA GLU A 292 17.91 17.53 23.66
C GLU A 292 18.46 16.09 23.63
N ASP A 293 19.74 15.95 24.00
CA ASP A 293 20.68 14.90 23.62
C ASP A 293 20.26 13.43 23.86
N GLY A 294 20.59 12.54 22.91
CA GLY A 294 20.63 11.07 23.09
C GLY A 294 19.56 10.24 22.37
N GLU A 295 18.75 10.83 21.49
CA GLU A 295 17.60 10.15 20.87
C GLU A 295 17.96 9.01 19.89
N PRO A 296 17.12 7.96 19.80
CA PRO A 296 17.23 6.94 18.77
C PRO A 296 17.07 7.54 17.36
N ALA A 297 17.90 7.08 16.42
CA ALA A 297 17.80 7.50 15.02
C ALA A 297 16.39 7.29 14.45
N ALA A 298 15.93 8.24 13.63
CA ALA A 298 14.66 8.15 12.91
C ALA A 298 14.55 6.82 12.15
N MET A 299 13.47 6.06 12.36
CA MET A 299 13.20 4.86 11.61
C MET A 299 12.82 5.22 10.18
N MET A 300 13.32 4.44 9.20
CA MET A 300 12.78 4.48 7.86
C MET A 300 11.39 3.86 7.84
N VAL A 301 10.42 4.60 7.27
CA VAL A 301 9.03 4.15 7.11
C VAL A 301 8.71 4.07 5.63
N THR A 302 8.41 2.86 5.16
CA THR A 302 8.23 2.59 3.73
C THR A 302 6.94 1.82 3.47
N ALA A 303 6.07 2.34 2.61
CA ALA A 303 4.91 1.62 2.11
C ALA A 303 5.24 0.90 0.80
N VAL A 304 5.01 -0.41 0.74
CA VAL A 304 5.05 -1.23 -0.48
C VAL A 304 3.64 -1.73 -0.79
N SER A 305 3.03 -1.17 -1.82
CA SER A 305 1.62 -1.40 -2.14
C SER A 305 1.44 -2.17 -3.45
N PHE A 306 0.45 -3.07 -3.49
CA PHE A 306 0.08 -3.85 -4.68
C PHE A 306 -1.35 -3.53 -5.10
N GLY A 307 -1.57 -3.20 -6.39
CA GLY A 307 -2.93 -2.94 -6.89
C GLY A 307 -3.65 -1.81 -6.14
N GLY A 308 -2.90 -0.84 -5.60
CA GLY A 308 -3.45 0.21 -4.76
C GLY A 308 -4.19 1.30 -5.55
N PRO A 309 -5.41 1.69 -5.14
CA PRO A 309 -6.09 2.87 -5.65
C PRO A 309 -5.37 4.16 -5.23
N ARG A 310 -5.74 5.30 -5.84
CA ARG A 310 -5.22 6.61 -5.45
C ARG A 310 -5.77 7.01 -4.07
N VAL A 311 -4.89 7.53 -3.21
CA VAL A 311 -5.23 7.76 -1.80
C VAL A 311 -5.59 9.22 -1.51
N GLY A 312 -4.99 10.18 -2.20
CA GLY A 312 -5.20 11.60 -1.93
C GLY A 312 -4.80 12.51 -3.08
N ASN A 313 -4.84 13.82 -2.84
CA ASN A 313 -4.47 14.85 -3.82
C ASN A 313 -2.96 15.15 -3.83
N ALA A 314 -2.55 16.10 -4.68
CA ALA A 314 -1.15 16.51 -4.82
C ALA A 314 -0.58 17.09 -3.51
N ALA A 315 -1.39 17.79 -2.73
CA ALA A 315 -0.98 18.29 -1.42
C ALA A 315 -0.73 17.16 -0.40
N PHE A 316 -1.54 16.10 -0.41
CA PHE A 316 -1.27 14.92 0.40
C PHE A 316 0.03 14.21 -0.03
N ARG A 317 0.31 14.14 -1.33
CA ARG A 317 1.59 13.63 -1.83
C ARG A 317 2.78 14.41 -1.28
N ARG A 318 2.74 15.75 -1.34
CA ARG A 318 3.79 16.61 -0.77
C ARG A 318 3.98 16.37 0.72
N ARG A 319 2.89 16.30 1.50
CA ARG A 319 2.97 16.00 2.94
C ARG A 319 3.58 14.61 3.24
N MET A 320 3.33 13.61 2.39
CA MET A 320 4.01 12.31 2.52
C MET A 320 5.51 12.47 2.33
N GLU A 321 5.94 13.14 1.26
CA GLU A 321 7.36 13.37 0.94
C GLU A 321 8.06 14.19 2.04
N GLU A 322 7.44 15.25 2.54
CA GLU A 322 7.93 16.11 3.64
C GLU A 322 8.04 15.39 4.99
N SER A 323 7.21 14.36 5.22
CA SER A 323 7.27 13.54 6.43
C SER A 323 8.45 12.56 6.44
N GLY A 324 9.14 12.39 5.31
CA GLY A 324 10.20 11.41 5.11
C GLY A 324 9.70 9.99 4.83
N GLY A 325 8.38 9.78 4.77
CA GLY A 325 7.79 8.50 4.39
C GLY A 325 8.04 8.16 2.91
N LYS A 326 8.37 6.90 2.64
CA LYS A 326 8.60 6.40 1.27
C LYS A 326 7.43 5.54 0.81
N VAL A 327 7.06 5.64 -0.46
CA VAL A 327 5.96 4.84 -1.05
C VAL A 327 6.39 4.27 -2.39
N LEU A 328 6.36 2.94 -2.51
CA LEU A 328 6.51 2.21 -3.76
C LEU A 328 5.18 1.53 -4.12
N ARG A 329 4.66 1.86 -5.30
CA ARG A 329 3.42 1.32 -5.84
C ARG A 329 3.74 0.31 -6.94
N VAL A 330 3.43 -0.95 -6.69
CA VAL A 330 3.43 -2.00 -7.71
C VAL A 330 2.08 -1.96 -8.42
N VAL A 331 2.10 -1.64 -9.71
CA VAL A 331 0.92 -1.35 -10.53
C VAL A 331 0.89 -2.28 -11.74
N ASN A 332 -0.22 -2.99 -11.95
CA ASN A 332 -0.49 -3.68 -13.20
C ASN A 332 -1.23 -2.72 -14.14
N SER A 333 -0.72 -2.54 -15.36
CA SER A 333 -1.30 -1.66 -16.37
C SER A 333 -2.72 -2.08 -16.79
N ASP A 334 -3.03 -3.37 -16.63
CA ASP A 334 -4.33 -3.96 -16.94
C ASP A 334 -5.33 -3.88 -15.76
N ASP A 335 -4.87 -3.47 -14.58
CA ASP A 335 -5.71 -3.30 -13.40
C ASP A 335 -6.35 -1.89 -13.35
N ILE A 336 -7.70 -1.85 -13.33
CA ILE A 336 -8.47 -0.61 -13.25
C ILE A 336 -8.40 0.03 -11.86
N VAL A 337 -8.21 -0.75 -10.79
CA VAL A 337 -8.22 -0.26 -9.41
C VAL A 337 -7.10 0.76 -9.20
N THR A 338 -5.96 0.57 -9.86
CA THR A 338 -4.82 1.51 -9.79
C THR A 338 -5.10 2.86 -10.46
N LYS A 339 -6.16 2.97 -11.25
CA LYS A 339 -6.53 4.17 -12.02
C LYS A 339 -7.64 4.99 -11.36
N VAL A 340 -8.20 4.50 -10.25
CA VAL A 340 -9.30 5.13 -9.51
C VAL A 340 -8.86 5.50 -8.09
N PRO A 341 -9.57 6.42 -7.41
CA PRO A 341 -10.55 7.37 -7.93
C PRO A 341 -9.92 8.49 -8.79
N GLY A 342 -10.78 9.17 -9.57
CA GLY A 342 -10.45 10.38 -10.32
C GLY A 342 -9.58 10.20 -11.56
N PHE A 343 -9.11 11.32 -12.11
CA PHE A 343 -8.15 11.38 -13.22
C PHE A 343 -6.80 11.88 -12.71
N PRO A 344 -5.67 11.37 -13.22
CA PRO A 344 -4.36 11.86 -12.81
C PRO A 344 -4.22 13.33 -13.24
N VAL A 345 -3.93 14.21 -12.29
CA VAL A 345 -3.53 15.59 -12.59
C VAL A 345 -2.04 15.57 -12.89
N HIS A 346 -1.68 15.67 -14.17
CA HIS A 346 -0.29 15.88 -14.57
C HIS A 346 0.09 17.33 -14.25
N GLU A 347 1.15 17.54 -13.48
CA GLU A 347 1.82 18.85 -13.42
C GLU A 347 2.44 19.09 -14.81
N GLN A 348 1.96 20.12 -15.50
CA GLN A 348 2.63 20.63 -16.69
C GLN A 348 3.79 21.49 -16.20
N ASP A 349 4.99 20.91 -16.17
CA ASP A 349 6.18 21.72 -16.34
C ASP A 349 6.16 22.30 -17.77
N GLY A 350 6.43 23.59 -17.87
CA GLY A 350 6.28 24.41 -19.08
C GLY A 350 7.25 24.03 -20.21
N GLY A 351 6.99 22.91 -20.89
CA GLY A 351 7.71 22.50 -22.09
C GLY A 351 6.74 21.97 -23.14
N GLY A 352 6.53 22.74 -24.20
CA GLY A 352 5.61 22.39 -25.28
C GLY A 352 6.04 21.10 -26.00
N HIS A 353 5.20 20.06 -25.92
CA HIS A 353 5.18 18.93 -26.83
C HIS A 353 3.73 18.56 -27.15
N GLN A 354 3.39 18.50 -28.44
CA GLN A 354 2.07 18.11 -28.92
C GLN A 354 1.87 16.60 -28.71
N PRO A 355 0.72 16.15 -28.15
CA PRO A 355 0.43 14.73 -28.06
C PRO A 355 -0.06 14.18 -29.41
N ALA A 356 0.35 12.95 -29.70
CA ALA A 356 -0.08 12.19 -30.86
C ALA A 356 -1.61 12.02 -30.93
N LYS A 357 -2.13 12.04 -32.16
CA LYS A 357 -3.54 11.89 -32.51
C LYS A 357 -4.06 10.51 -32.10
N GLY A 358 -5.21 10.48 -31.41
CA GLY A 358 -6.04 9.27 -31.35
C GLY A 358 -6.47 8.79 -29.96
N MET A 359 -7.00 9.67 -29.10
CA MET A 359 -8.07 9.32 -28.15
C MET A 359 -8.62 10.61 -27.54
N MET A 360 -9.91 10.89 -27.75
CA MET A 360 -10.60 12.00 -27.07
C MET A 360 -10.69 11.67 -25.57
N LYS A 361 -9.66 12.00 -24.79
CA LYS A 361 -9.81 12.16 -23.35
C LYS A 361 -10.53 13.49 -23.14
N ALA A 362 -11.75 13.46 -22.61
CA ALA A 362 -12.44 14.67 -22.18
C ALA A 362 -11.55 15.40 -21.16
N ARG A 363 -10.86 16.46 -21.59
CA ARG A 363 -10.00 17.27 -20.72
C ARG A 363 -10.89 18.28 -20.00
N LEU A 364 -11.46 17.89 -18.86
CA LEU A 364 -12.04 18.87 -17.95
C LEU A 364 -10.91 19.80 -17.44
N PRO A 365 -11.14 21.12 -17.33
CA PRO A 365 -10.18 22.05 -16.75
C PRO A 365 -9.76 21.63 -15.33
N ARG A 366 -8.48 21.79 -14.96
CA ARG A 366 -7.95 21.40 -13.63
C ARG A 366 -8.74 22.01 -12.47
N TRP A 367 -9.11 23.29 -12.59
CA TRP A 367 -9.94 23.97 -11.58
C TRP A 367 -11.31 23.31 -11.40
N LEU A 368 -11.90 22.77 -12.47
CA LEU A 368 -13.18 22.08 -12.43
C LEU A 368 -13.03 20.68 -11.80
N VAL A 369 -11.95 19.95 -12.12
CA VAL A 369 -11.63 18.65 -11.49
C VAL A 369 -11.33 18.81 -10.00
N ALA A 370 -10.61 19.87 -9.61
CA ALA A 370 -10.33 20.22 -8.22
C ALA A 370 -11.61 20.64 -7.48
N LYS A 371 -12.44 21.51 -8.08
CA LYS A 371 -13.73 21.94 -7.51
C LYS A 371 -14.72 20.77 -7.33
N MET A 372 -14.64 19.76 -8.20
CA MET A 372 -15.44 18.53 -8.11
C MET A 372 -14.86 17.50 -7.12
N GLY A 373 -13.71 17.78 -6.50
CA GLY A 373 -13.07 16.88 -5.53
C GLY A 373 -12.48 15.61 -6.16
N TRP A 374 -12.15 15.65 -7.46
CA TRP A 374 -11.64 14.50 -8.23
C TRP A 374 -10.16 14.62 -8.60
N ALA A 375 -9.47 15.63 -8.07
CA ALA A 375 -8.05 15.86 -8.27
C ALA A 375 -7.21 14.93 -7.38
N TYR A 376 -7.11 13.65 -7.78
CA TYR A 376 -6.25 12.68 -7.13
C TYR A 376 -4.85 12.68 -7.76
N ALA A 377 -3.85 12.41 -6.93
CA ALA A 377 -2.47 12.24 -7.35
C ALA A 377 -1.96 10.85 -6.95
N ASP A 378 -1.05 10.33 -7.76
CA ASP A 378 -0.29 9.14 -7.47
C ASP A 378 0.79 9.50 -6.41
N VAL A 379 0.78 8.84 -5.25
CA VAL A 379 1.69 9.10 -4.13
C VAL A 379 2.87 8.13 -4.19
N GLY A 380 4.10 8.66 -4.28
CA GLY A 380 5.32 7.87 -4.34
C GLY A 380 5.78 7.48 -5.75
N ARG A 381 6.62 6.44 -5.81
CA ARG A 381 7.22 5.90 -7.03
C ARG A 381 6.45 4.69 -7.51
N GLU A 382 6.47 4.44 -8.82
CA GLU A 382 5.68 3.37 -9.43
C GLU A 382 6.58 2.35 -10.14
N LEU A 383 6.39 1.08 -9.80
CA LEU A 383 6.82 -0.06 -10.60
C LEU A 383 5.62 -0.51 -11.44
N ARG A 384 5.65 -0.23 -12.76
CA ARG A 384 4.61 -0.68 -13.68
C ARG A 384 4.93 -2.06 -14.24
N LEU A 385 3.94 -2.94 -14.16
CA LEU A 385 3.93 -4.28 -14.72
C LEU A 385 2.86 -4.34 -15.83
N SER A 386 2.99 -5.27 -16.77
CA SER A 386 2.02 -5.49 -17.85
C SER A 386 1.93 -6.97 -18.21
N GLN A 387 0.73 -7.46 -18.52
CA GLN A 387 0.55 -8.83 -19.00
C GLN A 387 0.78 -8.91 -20.52
N ALA A 388 1.43 -9.98 -21.01
CA ALA A 388 1.54 -10.23 -22.44
C ALA A 388 0.26 -10.89 -22.99
N GLY A 389 -0.38 -10.26 -23.96
CA GLY A 389 -1.23 -10.94 -24.96
C GLY A 389 -2.56 -11.55 -24.51
N SER A 390 -3.12 -11.20 -23.35
CA SER A 390 -4.46 -11.65 -22.94
C SER A 390 -5.44 -10.47 -22.81
N PRO A 391 -6.71 -10.61 -23.24
CA PRO A 391 -7.70 -9.57 -23.06
C PRO A 391 -7.94 -9.30 -21.57
N PRO A 392 -8.21 -8.04 -21.18
CA PRO A 392 -8.27 -7.64 -19.78
C PRO A 392 -9.45 -8.32 -19.07
N ASN A 393 -9.15 -9.32 -18.25
CA ASN A 393 -10.08 -9.77 -17.22
C ASN A 393 -9.75 -8.98 -15.95
N VAL A 394 -10.49 -7.90 -15.73
CA VAL A 394 -10.27 -6.92 -14.64
C VAL A 394 -10.08 -7.58 -13.27
N VAL A 395 -10.85 -8.63 -12.96
CA VAL A 395 -10.74 -9.35 -11.67
C VAL A 395 -9.45 -10.15 -11.59
N ALA A 396 -9.07 -10.82 -12.68
CA ALA A 396 -7.81 -11.56 -12.73
C ALA A 396 -6.61 -10.62 -12.74
N SER A 397 -6.70 -9.46 -13.39
CA SER A 397 -5.65 -8.44 -13.47
C SER A 397 -5.40 -7.75 -12.12
N HIS A 398 -6.36 -7.78 -11.20
CA HIS A 398 -6.28 -7.26 -9.83
C HIS A 398 -5.93 -8.34 -8.79
N ASP A 399 -5.66 -9.58 -9.18
CA ASP A 399 -5.36 -10.64 -8.21
C ASP A 399 -3.93 -10.52 -7.66
N LEU A 400 -3.75 -10.64 -6.35
CA LEU A 400 -2.43 -10.52 -5.72
C LEU A 400 -1.45 -11.59 -6.22
N ASP A 401 -1.89 -12.82 -6.48
CA ASP A 401 -1.00 -13.87 -6.98
C ASP A 401 -0.47 -13.51 -8.37
N LEU A 402 -1.29 -12.84 -9.19
CA LEU A 402 -0.82 -12.32 -10.47
C LEU A 402 0.24 -11.24 -10.28
N TYR A 403 0.03 -10.28 -9.37
CA TYR A 403 1.03 -9.25 -9.06
C TYR A 403 2.37 -9.87 -8.68
N LEU A 404 2.36 -10.88 -7.79
CA LEU A 404 3.58 -11.53 -7.34
C LEU A 404 4.24 -12.37 -8.42
N LYS A 405 3.47 -13.03 -9.29
CA LYS A 405 4.00 -13.71 -10.48
C LYS A 405 4.68 -12.71 -11.43
N LEU A 406 4.04 -11.58 -11.71
CA LEU A 406 4.59 -10.55 -12.61
C LEU A 406 5.89 -9.98 -12.05
N VAL A 407 5.94 -9.63 -10.75
CA VAL A 407 7.17 -9.17 -10.08
C VAL A 407 8.25 -10.24 -10.16
N ALA A 408 7.95 -11.49 -9.79
CA ALA A 408 8.93 -12.58 -9.80
C ALA A 408 9.48 -12.88 -11.20
N SER A 409 8.65 -12.72 -12.24
CA SER A 409 9.03 -12.90 -13.65
C SER A 409 9.75 -11.72 -14.27
N CYS A 410 9.80 -10.57 -13.59
CA CYS A 410 10.45 -9.38 -14.10
C CYS A 410 11.97 -9.57 -14.03
N THR A 411 12.57 -10.03 -15.12
CA THR A 411 14.01 -10.18 -15.32
C THR A 411 14.54 -9.06 -16.22
N ASP A 412 15.84 -8.78 -16.10
CA ASP A 412 16.56 -7.77 -16.90
C ASP A 412 16.44 -7.98 -18.42
#